data_AF-R2RWD8-F1
#
_entry.id   AF-R2RWD8-F1
#
_cell.length_a   1.000
_cell.length_b   1.000
_cell.length_c   1.000
_cell.angle_alpha   90.00
_cell.angle_beta   90.00
_cell.angle_gamma   90.00
#
_symmetry.space_group_name_H-M   'P 1'
#
loop_
_entity.id
_entity.type
_entity.pdbx_description
1 polymer ?
#
loop_
_entity_poly.entity_id
_entity_poly.type
_entity_poly.pdbx_seq_one_letter_code
_entity_poly.pdbx_strand_id
1 'polypeptide(L)'
;MGKKLIIVLLILVIVVLCVKLGASYLTKQTLKKVTIQNVDIARLANGEYEGTAKISPVSAKVNVLVNEGKIASIKIEDHMTGLGKDGEQIVNKIIDEQSLKVAAISGATQSSVTIIKAVEDALSKE
;
A
#
# COMPACT_ATOMS: atom_id res chain seq x y z
N MET A 1 -25.20 -40.93 16.78
CA MET A 1 -24.23 -39.91 17.22
C MET A 1 -23.63 -39.09 16.06
N GLY A 2 -23.39 -39.67 14.86
CA GLY A 2 -22.71 -38.97 13.75
C GLY A 2 -23.43 -37.78 13.10
N LYS A 3 -24.76 -37.79 12.96
CA LYS A 3 -25.50 -36.72 12.26
C LYS A 3 -25.41 -35.35 12.95
N LYS A 4 -25.46 -35.31 14.29
CA LYS A 4 -25.30 -34.07 15.07
C LYS A 4 -23.87 -33.53 14.98
N LEU A 5 -22.87 -34.40 14.94
CA LEU A 5 -21.46 -34.02 14.77
C LEU A 5 -21.20 -33.41 13.38
N ILE A 6 -21.78 -33.98 12.33
CA ILE A 6 -21.67 -33.48 10.95
C ILE A 6 -22.32 -32.09 10.81
N ILE A 7 -23.49 -31.88 11.42
CA ILE A 7 -24.17 -30.58 11.40
C ILE A 7 -23.33 -29.51 12.11
N VAL A 8 -22.73 -29.83 13.26
CA VAL A 8 -21.84 -28.92 13.98
C VAL A 8 -20.60 -28.57 13.13
N LEU A 9 -20.00 -29.54 12.45
CA LEU A 9 -18.86 -29.32 11.55
C LEU A 9 -19.23 -28.44 10.35
N LEU A 10 -20.40 -28.65 9.74
CA LEU A 10 -20.89 -27.82 8.62
C LEU A 10 -21.13 -26.37 9.05
N ILE A 11 -21.72 -26.15 10.22
CA ILE A 11 -21.91 -24.79 10.78
C ILE A 11 -20.55 -24.13 11.02
N LEU A 12 -19.57 -24.87 11.55
CA LEU A 12 -18.23 -24.34 11.80
C LEU A 12 -17.51 -23.94 10.51
N VAL A 13 -17.64 -24.73 9.44
CA VAL A 13 -17.08 -24.41 8.12
C VAL A 13 -17.75 -23.16 7.52
N ILE A 14 -19.07 -23.04 7.63
CA ILE A 14 -19.81 -21.85 7.16
C ILE A 14 -19.38 -20.61 7.94
N VAL A 15 -19.21 -20.70 9.26
CA VAL A 15 -18.73 -19.58 10.09
C VAL A 15 -17.33 -19.15 9.64
N VAL A 16 -16.41 -20.08 9.41
CA VAL A 16 -15.05 -19.77 8.92
C VAL A 16 -15.09 -19.07 7.55
N LEU A 17 -15.94 -19.53 6.62
CA LEU A 17 -16.12 -18.90 5.32
C LEU A 17 -16.69 -17.48 5.44
N CYS A 18 -17.73 -17.29 6.26
CA CYS A 18 -18.32 -15.98 6.52
C CYS A 18 -17.32 -14.99 7.12
N VAL A 19 -16.48 -15.43 8.06
CA VAL A 19 -15.43 -14.60 8.65
C VAL A 19 -14.40 -14.17 7.60
N LYS A 20 -13.93 -15.10 6.75
CA LYS A 20 -12.95 -14.76 5.69
C LYS A 20 -13.52 -13.79 4.66
N LEU A 21 -14.76 -14.01 4.22
CA LEU A 21 -15.44 -13.13 3.27
C LEU A 21 -15.66 -11.73 3.88
N GLY A 22 -16.14 -11.65 5.13
CA GLY A 22 -16.32 -10.39 5.86
C GLY A 22 -15.01 -9.61 6.03
N ALA A 23 -13.93 -10.28 6.43
CA ALA A 23 -12.61 -9.66 6.56
C ALA A 23 -12.09 -9.08 5.23
N SER A 24 -12.29 -9.81 4.12
CA SER A 24 -11.91 -9.34 2.77
C SER A 24 -12.72 -8.12 2.30
N TYR A 25 -13.98 -8.01 2.75
CA TYR A 25 -14.84 -6.89 2.42
C TYR A 25 -14.44 -5.62 3.17
N LEU A 26 -14.12 -5.75 4.46
CA LEU A 26 -13.67 -4.64 5.31
C LEU A 26 -12.33 -4.06 4.84
N THR A 27 -11.37 -4.92 4.47
CA THR A 27 -10.06 -4.47 3.94
C THR A 27 -10.17 -3.70 2.63
N LYS A 28 -11.08 -4.11 1.72
CA LYS A 28 -11.33 -3.37 0.47
C LYS A 28 -11.91 -1.97 0.72
N GLN A 29 -12.72 -1.78 1.75
CA GLN A 29 -13.25 -0.45 2.08
C GLN A 29 -12.18 0.52 2.57
N THR A 30 -11.21 0.05 3.37
CA THR A 30 -10.12 0.91 3.87
C THR A 30 -9.27 1.46 2.73
N LEU A 31 -8.92 0.62 1.74
CA LEU A 31 -8.14 1.05 0.58
C LEU A 31 -8.90 2.02 -0.33
N LYS A 32 -10.21 1.83 -0.50
CA LYS A 32 -11.04 2.76 -1.30
C LYS A 32 -11.11 4.18 -0.73
N LYS A 33 -10.82 4.36 0.57
CA LYS A 33 -10.79 5.68 1.21
C LYS A 33 -9.42 6.35 1.17
N VAL A 34 -8.37 5.66 0.71
CA VAL A 34 -7.04 6.23 0.59
C VAL A 34 -6.99 7.09 -0.66
N THR A 35 -7.12 8.40 -0.46
CA THR A 35 -6.89 9.39 -1.50
C THR A 35 -5.40 9.73 -1.53
N ILE A 36 -4.81 9.65 -2.72
CA ILE A 36 -3.47 10.13 -3.01
C ILE A 36 -3.57 11.57 -3.49
N GLN A 37 -2.99 12.50 -2.74
CA GLN A 37 -2.95 13.90 -3.14
C GLN A 37 -2.00 14.08 -4.31
N ASN A 38 -2.28 15.10 -5.12
CA ASN A 38 -1.38 15.51 -6.17
C ASN A 38 -0.33 16.45 -5.57
N VAL A 39 0.92 16.02 -5.60
CA VAL A 39 2.06 16.85 -5.20
C VAL A 39 2.69 17.43 -6.46
N ASP A 40 2.94 18.73 -6.46
CA ASP A 40 3.61 19.43 -7.57
C ASP A 40 5.13 19.30 -7.41
N ILE A 41 5.67 18.17 -7.89
CA ILE A 41 7.08 17.80 -7.75
C ILE A 41 8.01 18.87 -8.35
N ALA A 42 7.56 19.56 -9.40
CA ALA A 42 8.33 20.59 -10.09
C ALA A 42 8.63 21.83 -9.22
N ARG A 43 7.90 22.01 -8.11
CA ARG A 43 8.07 23.13 -7.17
C ARG A 43 8.89 22.77 -5.93
N LEU A 44 9.21 21.49 -5.76
CA LEU A 44 9.98 21.03 -4.62
C LEU A 44 11.45 21.43 -4.76
N ALA A 45 12.07 21.73 -3.63
CA ALA A 45 13.50 21.97 -3.60
C ALA A 45 14.29 20.67 -3.90
N ASN A 46 15.56 20.84 -4.27
CA ASN A 46 16.44 19.68 -4.36
C ASN A 46 16.74 19.18 -2.95
N GLY A 47 16.58 17.89 -2.71
CA GLY A 47 16.74 17.34 -1.38
C GLY A 47 16.34 15.88 -1.25
N GLU A 48 16.60 15.32 -0.07
CA GLU A 48 16.14 14.01 0.35
C GLU A 48 14.96 14.16 1.31
N TYR A 49 13.90 13.41 1.04
CA TYR A 49 12.63 13.51 1.74
C TYR A 49 12.26 12.16 2.35
N GLU A 50 12.17 12.09 3.68
CA GLU A 50 11.71 10.89 4.37
C GLU A 50 10.19 10.87 4.57
N GLY A 51 9.58 9.78 4.12
CA GLY A 51 8.15 9.56 4.24
C GLY A 51 7.81 8.20 4.81
N THR A 52 6.70 8.14 5.54
CA THR A 52 6.20 6.90 6.14
C THR A 52 4.70 6.79 5.94
N ALA A 53 4.23 5.56 5.73
CA ALA A 53 2.80 5.28 5.73
C ALA A 53 2.49 3.92 6.34
N LYS A 54 1.32 3.82 6.96
CA LYS A 54 0.81 2.59 7.56
C LYS A 54 -0.65 2.38 7.19
N ILE A 55 -0.91 1.27 6.50
CA ILE A 55 -2.24 0.78 6.14
C ILE A 55 -2.32 -0.68 6.60
N SER A 56 -2.76 -0.87 7.84
CA SER A 56 -2.70 -2.16 8.56
C SER A 56 -3.20 -3.33 7.69
N PRO A 57 -2.45 -4.45 7.59
CA PRO A 57 -1.23 -4.79 8.35
C PRO A 57 0.09 -4.29 7.72
N VAL A 58 0.06 -3.49 6.65
CA VAL A 58 1.26 -3.10 5.88
C VAL A 58 1.76 -1.71 6.32
N SER A 59 3.07 -1.52 6.35
CA SER A 59 3.69 -0.18 6.48
C SER A 59 4.93 -0.07 5.59
N ALA A 60 5.26 1.16 5.20
CA ALA A 60 6.45 1.46 4.42
C ALA A 60 7.13 2.74 4.95
N LYS A 61 8.47 2.75 4.94
CA LYS A 61 9.33 3.93 5.10
C LYS A 61 10.15 4.08 3.83
N VAL A 62 10.15 5.29 3.26
CA VAL A 62 10.89 5.62 2.04
C VAL A 62 11.74 6.87 2.24
N ASN A 63 12.83 6.96 1.49
CA ASN A 63 13.60 8.18 1.27
C ASN A 63 13.52 8.53 -0.23
N VAL A 64 13.04 9.73 -0.54
CA VAL A 64 12.81 10.20 -1.91
C VAL A 64 13.82 11.30 -2.22
N LEU A 65 14.64 11.10 -3.26
CA LEU A 65 15.57 12.11 -3.74
C LEU A 65 14.89 12.93 -4.84
N VAL A 66 14.75 14.24 -4.63
CA VAL A 66 14.31 15.19 -5.65
C VAL A 66 15.50 15.98 -6.17
N ASN A 67 15.62 16.05 -7.49
CA ASN A 67 16.61 16.87 -8.17
C ASN A 67 15.99 17.55 -9.39
N GLU A 68 16.16 18.86 -9.49
CA GLU A 68 15.68 19.71 -10.58
C GLU A 68 14.16 19.55 -10.82
N GLY A 69 13.38 19.50 -9.72
CA GLY A 69 11.93 19.36 -9.78
C GLY A 69 11.45 17.99 -10.27
N LYS A 70 12.29 16.96 -10.14
CA LYS A 70 11.99 15.57 -10.52
C LYS A 70 12.40 14.59 -9.43
N ILE A 71 11.67 13.48 -9.32
CA ILE A 71 12.06 12.34 -8.49
C ILE A 71 13.23 11.64 -9.18
N ALA A 72 14.42 11.76 -8.61
CA ALA A 72 15.64 11.11 -9.11
C ALA A 72 15.75 9.65 -8.63
N SER A 73 15.35 9.38 -7.38
CA SER A 73 15.32 8.03 -6.85
C SER A 73 14.35 7.91 -5.67
N ILE A 74 13.90 6.69 -5.42
CA ILE A 74 13.09 6.33 -4.24
C ILE A 74 13.74 5.10 -3.63
N LYS A 75 14.21 5.24 -2.39
CA LYS A 75 14.77 4.15 -1.60
C LYS A 75 13.75 3.69 -0.58
N ILE A 76 13.48 2.40 -0.53
CA ILE A 76 12.64 1.79 0.51
C ILE A 76 13.57 1.42 1.66
N GLU A 77 13.44 2.11 2.79
CA GLU A 77 14.24 1.86 4.00
C GLU A 77 13.63 0.74 4.84
N ASP A 78 12.29 0.71 4.92
CA ASP A 78 11.57 -0.35 5.62
C ASP A 78 10.24 -0.65 4.91
N HIS A 79 9.86 -1.91 4.88
CA HIS A 79 8.59 -2.36 4.32
C HIS A 79 8.11 -3.59 5.07
N MET A 80 7.12 -3.38 5.94
CA MET A 80 6.40 -4.46 6.59
C MET A 80 5.45 -5.09 5.59
N THR A 81 5.93 -6.13 4.91
CA THR A 81 5.19 -6.83 3.86
C THR A 81 4.08 -7.70 4.44
N GLY A 82 2.89 -7.66 3.84
CA GLY A 82 1.81 -8.61 4.16
C GLY A 82 1.94 -9.92 3.38
N LEU A 83 1.97 -9.84 2.05
CA LEU A 83 1.92 -10.98 1.13
C LEU A 83 3.19 -11.16 0.28
N GLY A 84 4.22 -10.33 0.51
CA GLY A 84 5.47 -10.34 -0.26
C GLY A 84 5.95 -8.94 -0.64
N LYS A 85 6.98 -8.88 -1.49
CA LYS A 85 7.69 -7.65 -1.90
C LYS A 85 7.31 -7.14 -3.29
N ASP A 86 6.42 -7.80 -4.02
CA ASP A 86 6.05 -7.41 -5.39
C ASP A 86 5.56 -5.95 -5.50
N GLY A 87 4.97 -5.42 -4.43
CA GLY A 87 4.53 -4.02 -4.37
C GLY A 87 5.67 -3.00 -4.43
N GLU A 88 6.92 -3.40 -4.14
CA GLU A 88 8.10 -2.51 -4.18
C GLU A 88 8.39 -2.02 -5.60
N GLN A 89 8.00 -2.78 -6.63
CA GLN A 89 8.15 -2.38 -8.04
C GLN A 89 7.39 -1.11 -8.41
N ILE A 90 6.44 -0.66 -7.57
CA ILE A 90 5.69 0.58 -7.79
C ILE A 90 6.60 1.81 -7.82
N VAL A 91 7.75 1.78 -7.13
CA VAL A 91 8.68 2.91 -7.10
C VAL A 91 9.23 3.26 -8.48
N ASN A 92 9.48 2.24 -9.32
CA ASN A 92 9.95 2.46 -10.69
C ASN A 92 8.90 3.18 -11.52
N LYS A 93 7.61 2.79 -11.38
CA LYS A 93 6.52 3.49 -12.08
C LYS A 93 6.39 4.94 -11.64
N ILE A 94 6.56 5.24 -10.35
CA ILE A 94 6.51 6.62 -9.84
C ILE A 94 7.64 7.46 -10.45
N ILE A 95 8.84 6.89 -10.55
CA ILE A 95 10.01 7.56 -11.15
C ILE A 95 9.79 7.73 -12.66
N ASP A 96 9.31 6.71 -13.36
CA ASP A 96 9.11 6.76 -14.81
C ASP A 96 8.01 7.76 -15.20
N GLU A 97 6.89 7.75 -14.47
CA GLU A 97 5.75 8.63 -14.74
C GLU A 97 5.87 10.01 -14.07
N GLN A 98 6.85 10.20 -13.17
CA GLN A 98 7.00 11.40 -12.34
C GLN A 98 5.68 11.80 -11.68
N SER A 99 4.95 10.81 -11.16
CA SER A 99 3.58 10.98 -10.68
C SER A 99 3.26 9.97 -9.59
N LEU A 100 2.46 10.40 -8.61
CA LEU A 100 1.92 9.51 -7.57
C LEU A 100 0.63 8.80 -8.02
N LYS A 101 0.05 9.20 -9.17
CA LYS A 101 -1.21 8.63 -9.71
C LYS A 101 -0.97 7.40 -10.59
N VAL A 102 -0.10 6.50 -10.12
CA VAL A 102 0.26 5.27 -10.84
C VAL A 102 -0.68 4.12 -10.48
N ALA A 103 -0.90 3.21 -11.44
CA ALA A 103 -1.69 2.01 -11.18
C ALA A 103 -0.94 1.03 -10.27
N ALA A 104 -1.59 0.62 -9.18
CA ALA A 104 -1.09 -0.38 -8.24
C ALA A 104 -0.74 -1.71 -8.93
N ILE A 105 0.26 -2.43 -8.41
CA ILE A 105 0.67 -3.73 -8.92
C ILE A 105 -0.42 -4.78 -8.62
N SER A 106 -0.79 -5.56 -9.62
CA SER A 106 -1.76 -6.64 -9.47
C SER A 106 -1.24 -7.68 -8.47
N GLY A 107 -2.09 -8.13 -7.54
CA GLY A 107 -1.69 -9.04 -6.46
C GLY A 107 -0.97 -8.37 -5.29
N ALA A 108 -0.48 -7.12 -5.43
CA ALA A 108 0.23 -6.37 -4.40
C ALA A 108 -0.38 -4.97 -4.17
N THR A 109 -1.70 -4.85 -4.31
CA THR A 109 -2.40 -3.55 -4.25
C THR A 109 -2.20 -2.82 -2.93
N GLN A 110 -2.30 -3.52 -1.79
CA GLN A 110 -2.16 -2.91 -0.47
C GLN A 110 -0.75 -2.38 -0.23
N SER A 111 0.28 -3.14 -0.60
CA SER A 111 1.67 -2.68 -0.57
C SER A 111 1.91 -1.51 -1.52
N SER A 112 1.41 -1.59 -2.76
CA SER A 112 1.55 -0.51 -3.74
C SER A 112 0.98 0.81 -3.22
N VAL A 113 -0.25 0.78 -2.70
CA VAL A 113 -0.92 1.97 -2.14
C VAL A 113 -0.19 2.49 -0.90
N THR A 114 0.33 1.60 -0.04
CA THR A 114 1.09 2.01 1.16
C THR A 114 2.39 2.70 0.79
N ILE A 115 3.13 2.18 -0.20
CA ILE A 115 4.37 2.80 -0.69
C ILE A 115 4.08 4.15 -1.34
N ILE A 116 3.06 4.23 -2.21
CA ILE A 116 2.65 5.53 -2.82
C ILE A 116 2.31 6.55 -1.72
N LYS A 117 1.60 6.12 -0.66
CA LYS A 117 1.27 7.01 0.47
C LYS A 117 2.50 7.45 1.26
N ALA A 118 3.51 6.59 1.41
CA ALA A 118 4.76 6.96 2.05
C ALA A 118 5.54 7.97 1.19
N VAL A 119 5.54 7.83 -0.12
CA VAL A 119 6.14 8.82 -1.04
C VAL A 119 5.37 10.14 -1.00
N GLU A 120 4.03 10.11 -0.95
CA GLU A 120 3.22 11.31 -0.76
C GLU A 120 3.57 12.03 0.55
N ASP A 121 3.70 11.29 1.66
CA ASP A 121 4.11 11.82 2.96
C ASP A 121 5.51 12.44 2.93
N ALA A 122 6.45 11.85 2.17
CA ALA A 122 7.77 12.43 1.96
C ALA A 122 7.68 13.79 1.26
N LEU A 123 6.93 13.86 0.17
CA LEU A 123 6.88 15.02 -0.72
C LEU A 123 5.91 16.12 -0.25
N SER A 124 5.07 15.85 0.75
CA SER A 124 4.07 16.81 1.26
C SER A 124 4.50 17.54 2.55
N LYS A 125 5.72 17.29 3.05
CA LYS A 125 6.24 17.89 4.28
C LYS A 125 6.96 19.25 4.08
N GLU A 126 6.87 19.83 2.89
CA GLU A 126 7.35 21.20 2.60
C GLU A 126 6.22 22.23 2.61
#